data_AF-A0A358V119-F1
#
_entry.id   AF-A0A358V119-F1
#
_cell.length_a   1.000
_cell.length_b   1.000
_cell.length_c   1.000
_cell.angle_alpha   90.00
_cell.angle_beta   90.00
_cell.angle_gamma   90.00
#
_symmetry.space_group_name_H-M   'P 1'
#
loop_
_entity.id
_entity.type
_entity.pdbx_description
1 polymer ?
#
loop_
_entity_poly.entity_id
_entity_poly.type
_entity_poly.pdbx_seq_one_letter_code
_entity_poly.pdbx_strand_id
1 'polypeptide(L)' 'MARIARIVIPNIPHHIVQRGNRSQKVFFSSKDKEFYLNLLHKHAHESGLSLWAYCLMDNHI' A
#
# COMPACT_ATOMS: atom_id res chain seq x y z
N MET A 1 16.97 8.02 15.57
CA MET A 1 16.04 7.53 16.62
C MET A 1 15.73 6.08 16.31
N ALA A 2 15.94 5.16 17.26
CA ALA A 2 15.66 3.74 17.04
C ALA A 2 14.16 3.53 16.83
N ARG A 3 13.79 2.80 15.77
CA ARG A 3 12.41 2.35 15.57
C ARG A 3 12.20 1.04 16.30
N ILE A 4 11.09 0.93 17.01
CA ILE A 4 10.65 -0.35 17.57
C ILE A 4 10.36 -1.30 16.40
N ALA A 5 10.67 -2.59 16.58
CA ALA A 5 10.31 -3.61 15.60
C ALA A 5 8.79 -3.64 15.38
N ARG A 6 8.37 -3.87 14.14
CA ARG A 6 6.93 -4.02 13.85
C ARG A 6 6.43 -5.32 14.47
N ILE A 7 5.30 -5.24 15.16
CA ILE A 7 4.55 -6.42 15.58
C ILE A 7 3.87 -6.98 14.32
N VAL A 8 4.10 -8.26 14.02
CA VAL A 8 3.49 -8.98 12.91
C VAL A 8 2.77 -10.18 13.49
N ILE A 9 1.44 -10.20 13.35
CA ILE A 9 0.60 -11.29 13.86
C ILE A 9 0.01 -12.02 12.65
N PRO A 10 0.37 -13.30 12.40
CA PRO A 10 -0.17 -14.05 11.28
C PRO A 10 -1.71 -14.07 11.28
N ASN A 11 -2.30 -14.08 10.08
CA ASN A 11 -3.74 -14.24 9.84
C ASN A 11 -4.65 -13.13 10.44
N ILE A 12 -4.07 -12.00 10.85
CA ILE A 12 -4.82 -10.81 11.27
C ILE A 12 -4.70 -9.73 10.18
N PRO A 13 -5.77 -8.98 9.88
CA PRO A 13 -5.69 -7.84 8.98
C PRO A 13 -4.72 -6.78 9.49
N HIS A 14 -3.87 -6.27 8.60
CA HIS A 14 -2.99 -5.16 8.89
C HIS A 14 -3.42 -3.94 8.07
N HIS A 15 -3.51 -2.78 8.72
CA HIS A 15 -3.62 -1.51 8.01
C HIS A 15 -2.23 -1.02 7.62
N ILE A 16 -1.97 -0.96 6.31
CA ILE A 16 -0.69 -0.54 5.75
C ILE A 16 -0.86 0.85 5.18
N VAL A 17 0.08 1.75 5.47
CA VAL A 17 0.12 3.11 4.90
C VAL A 17 1.51 3.36 4.32
N GLN A 18 1.55 3.86 3.09
CA GLN A 18 2.73 4.32 2.40
C GLN A 18 2.53 5.76 1.94
N ARG A 19 3.40 6.67 2.38
CA ARG A 19 3.34 8.09 2.02
C ARG A 19 4.56 8.49 1.20
N GLY A 20 4.36 9.37 0.22
CA GLY A 20 5.42 9.97 -0.57
C GLY A 20 6.45 10.68 0.31
N ASN A 21 7.72 10.62 -0.09
CA ASN A 21 8.79 11.32 0.61
C ASN A 21 8.45 12.81 0.71
N ARG A 22 8.58 13.40 1.91
CA ARG A 22 8.17 14.78 2.19
C ARG A 22 6.73 15.11 1.79
N SER A 23 5.81 14.13 1.86
CA SER A 23 4.41 14.27 1.43
C SER A 23 4.21 14.63 -0.04
N GLN A 24 5.23 14.46 -0.88
CA GLN A 24 5.16 14.73 -2.30
C GLN A 24 4.18 13.77 -2.98
N LYS A 25 3.67 14.20 -4.14
CA LYS A 25 2.82 13.36 -4.97
C LYS A 25 3.58 12.12 -5.43
N VAL A 26 2.92 10.98 -5.35
CA VAL A 26 3.37 9.69 -5.88
C VAL A 26 2.52 9.24 -7.06
N PHE A 27 1.29 9.76 -7.16
CA PHE A 27 0.46 9.65 -8.35
C PHE A 27 0.30 11.03 -8.99
N PHE A 28 0.60 11.12 -10.27
CA PHE A 28 0.53 12.34 -11.07
C PHE A 28 -0.68 12.32 -12.03
N SER A 29 -1.26 11.15 -12.23
CA SER A 29 -2.46 10.92 -13.03
C SER A 29 -3.30 9.76 -12.51
N SER A 30 -4.54 9.65 -12.98
CA SER A 30 -5.40 8.48 -12.71
C SER A 30 -4.80 7.18 -13.25
N LYS A 31 -4.03 7.24 -14.35
CA LYS A 31 -3.35 6.07 -14.93
C LYS A 31 -2.31 5.49 -13.98
N ASP A 32 -1.65 6.33 -13.17
CA ASP A 32 -0.69 5.85 -12.17
C ASP A 32 -1.39 5.06 -11.06
N LYS A 33 -2.59 5.49 -10.67
CA LYS A 33 -3.43 4.79 -9.68
C LYS A 33 -3.91 3.44 -10.23
N GLU A 34 -4.37 3.40 -11.47
CA GLU A 34 -4.77 2.16 -12.16
C GLU A 34 -3.60 1.19 -12.29
N PHE A 35 -2.43 1.68 -12.70
CA PHE A 35 -1.22 0.88 -12.80
C PHE A 35 -0.81 0.28 -11.44
N TYR A 36 -0.87 1.08 -10.37
CA TYR A 36 -0.60 0.61 -9.01
C TYR A 36 -1.58 -0.48 -8.57
N LEU A 37 -2.88 -0.30 -8.82
CA LEU A 37 -3.89 -1.30 -8.48
C LEU A 37 -3.69 -2.62 -9.25
N ASN A 38 -3.28 -2.56 -10.51
CA ASN A 38 -2.93 -3.76 -11.29
C ASN A 38 -1.72 -4.50 -10.68
N LEU A 39 -0.69 -3.75 -10.27
CA LEU A 39 0.49 -4.32 -9.62
C LEU A 39 0.13 -4.95 -8.26
N LEU A 40 -0.67 -4.23 -7.47
CA LEU A 40 -1.17 -4.70 -6.17
C LEU A 40 -1.99 -5.99 -6.34
N HIS A 41 -2.90 -6.03 -7.30
CA HIS A 41 -3.71 -7.21 -7.58
C HIS A 41 -2.85 -8.41 -8.01
N LYS A 42 -1.91 -8.21 -8.93
CA LYS A 42 -0.98 -9.26 -9.38
C LYS A 42 -0.22 -9.87 -8.19
N HIS A 43 0.41 -9.05 -7.37
CA HIS A 43 1.22 -9.54 -6.26
C HIS A 43 0.37 -10.06 -5.10
N ALA A 44 -0.82 -9.51 -4.86
CA ALA A 44 -1.74 -10.06 -3.89
C ALA A 44 -2.14 -11.49 -4.26
N HIS A 45 -2.45 -11.74 -5.53
CA HIS A 45 -2.74 -13.07 -6.03
C HIS A 45 -1.53 -14.02 -5.89
N GLU A 46 -0.34 -13.61 -6.35
CA GLU A 46 0.89 -14.42 -6.25
C GLU A 46 1.29 -14.76 -4.80
N SER A 47 0.91 -13.91 -3.83
CA SER A 47 1.23 -14.10 -2.41
C SER A 47 0.09 -14.73 -1.58
N GLY A 48 -1.08 -14.99 -2.18
CA GLY A 48 -2.26 -15.45 -1.44
C GLY A 48 -2.82 -14.42 -0.46
N LEU A 49 -2.53 -13.13 -0.67
CA LEU A 49 -2.99 -12.03 0.17
C LEU A 49 -4.46 -11.68 -0.15
N SER A 50 -5.28 -11.58 0.91
CA SER A 50 -6.63 -11.03 0.81
C SER A 50 -6.63 -9.53 1.09
N LEU A 51 -7.16 -8.74 0.16
CA LEU A 51 -7.35 -7.28 0.33
C LEU A 51 -8.78 -6.98 0.77
N TRP A 52 -8.94 -6.38 1.94
CA TRP A 52 -10.26 -6.04 2.48
C TRP A 52 -10.75 -4.68 2.00
N ALA A 53 -9.86 -3.70 1.92
CA ALA A 53 -10.13 -2.35 1.44
C ALA A 53 -8.81 -1.66 1.02
N TYR A 54 -8.91 -0.61 0.22
CA TYR A 54 -7.81 0.27 -0.15
C TYR A 54 -8.30 1.71 -0.37
N CYS A 55 -7.41 2.69 -0.23
CA CYS A 55 -7.67 4.09 -0.56
C CYS A 55 -6.43 4.67 -1.27
N LEU A 56 -6.59 5.37 -2.38
CA LEU A 56 -5.48 5.98 -3.11
C LEU A 56 -5.63 7.50 -3.14
N MET A 57 -4.76 8.19 -2.38
CA MET A 57 -4.61 9.63 -2.40
C MET A 57 -3.36 10.01 -3.21
N ASP A 58 -3.29 11.23 -3.73
CA ASP A 58 -2.19 11.64 -4.62
C ASP A 58 -0.78 11.47 -4.01
N ASN A 59 -0.68 11.46 -2.68
CA ASN A 59 0.58 11.36 -1.94
C ASN A 59 0.67 10.17 -0.98
N HIS A 60 -0.34 9.31 -0.89
CA HIS A 60 -0.29 8.10 -0.07
C HIS A 60 -1.33 7.06 -0.47
N ILE A 61 -1.06 5.83 -0.02
CA ILE A 61 -1.92 4.64 -0.08
C ILE A 61 -1.97 4.06 1.31
#